data_AF-F5RJJ1-F1
#
_entry.id   AF-F5RJJ1-F1
#
_cell.length_a   1.000
_cell.length_b   1.000
_cell.length_c   1.000
_cell.angle_alpha   90.00
_cell.angle_beta   90.00
_cell.angle_gamma   90.00
#
_symmetry.space_group_name_H-M   'P 1'
#
loop_
_entity.id
_entity.type
_entity.pdbx_description
1 polymer ?
#
loop_
_entity_poly.entity_id
_entity_poly.type
_entity_poly.pdbx_seq_one_letter_code
_entity_poly.pdbx_strand_id
1 'polypeptide(L)'
;MNTYRTLFAVLTLVLFLAFPVSAATPPLPSTPPLVPPIKTEGNNKDVRRAYYRVGNTEIKATISQMGGQQHFTLWEGKTNVFHFSAPTSKLFYGDMGAFTSGGQTFFYYYANTRIGWRAPGAPPASGHGIVVGKSPVDGTYRIYVDSADYYHPNTDDFQLAIGLVQMRENERFIALYFGPELFSDFGGVTARYQLTYNPAADSFVYEER
;
A
#
# COMPACT_ATOMS: atom_id res chain seq x y z
N MET A 1 -47.86 -43.40 30.03
CA MET A 1 -46.97 -42.29 30.43
C MET A 1 -45.53 -42.46 29.90
N ASN A 2 -45.34 -43.01 28.68
CA ASN A 2 -44.01 -43.38 28.16
C ASN A 2 -43.67 -42.78 26.78
N THR A 3 -44.63 -42.27 26.03
CA THR A 3 -44.41 -41.77 24.66
C THR A 3 -43.69 -40.42 24.62
N TYR A 4 -44.00 -39.52 25.56
CA TYR A 4 -43.37 -38.20 25.63
C TYR A 4 -41.90 -38.25 26.05
N ARG A 5 -41.52 -39.21 26.92
CA ARG A 5 -40.12 -39.39 27.34
C ARG A 5 -39.22 -39.85 26.19
N THR A 6 -39.72 -40.75 25.34
CA THR A 6 -38.97 -41.22 24.16
C THR A 6 -38.82 -40.12 23.12
N LEU A 7 -39.86 -39.30 22.91
CA LEU A 7 -39.81 -38.14 22.02
C LEU A 7 -38.78 -37.10 22.48
N PHE A 8 -38.73 -36.79 23.78
CA PHE A 8 -37.73 -35.87 24.32
C PHE A 8 -36.30 -36.42 24.17
N ALA A 9 -36.09 -37.71 24.40
CA ALA A 9 -34.78 -38.35 24.27
C ALA A 9 -34.26 -38.37 22.82
N VAL A 10 -35.15 -38.64 21.85
CA VAL A 10 -34.79 -38.60 20.42
C VAL A 10 -34.51 -37.17 19.98
N LEU A 11 -35.30 -36.20 20.43
CA LEU A 11 -35.10 -34.79 20.07
C LEU A 11 -33.78 -34.23 20.65
N THR A 12 -33.39 -34.63 21.86
CA THR A 12 -32.10 -34.22 22.47
C THR A 12 -30.91 -34.85 21.76
N LEU A 13 -31.01 -36.11 21.32
CA LEU A 13 -29.95 -36.78 20.56
C LEU A 13 -29.74 -36.15 19.18
N VAL A 14 -30.82 -35.80 18.47
CA VAL A 14 -30.75 -35.13 17.17
C VAL A 14 -30.18 -33.72 17.31
N LEU A 15 -30.53 -32.99 18.38
CA LEU A 15 -29.95 -31.68 18.64
C LEU A 15 -28.43 -31.77 18.90
N PHE A 16 -27.98 -32.78 19.64
CA PHE A 16 -26.55 -33.00 19.91
C PHE A 16 -25.75 -33.42 18.67
N LEU A 17 -26.38 -34.14 17.73
CA LEU A 17 -25.77 -34.54 16.45
C LEU A 17 -25.78 -33.42 15.39
N ALA A 18 -26.60 -32.39 15.58
CA ALA A 18 -26.73 -31.26 14.65
C ALA A 18 -25.76 -30.10 14.94
N PHE A 19 -24.97 -30.16 16.02
CA PHE A 19 -23.88 -29.21 16.22
C PHE A 19 -22.69 -29.63 15.35
N PRO A 20 -22.25 -28.80 14.40
CA PRO A 20 -21.00 -29.07 13.72
C PRO A 20 -19.91 -29.05 14.80
N VAL A 21 -19.22 -30.19 14.90
CA VAL A 21 -17.90 -30.29 15.52
C VAL A 21 -17.13 -29.04 15.16
N SER A 22 -16.76 -28.28 16.19
CA SER A 22 -15.85 -27.14 16.18
C SER A 22 -15.23 -26.96 14.80
N ALA A 23 -15.75 -26.00 14.03
CA ALA A 23 -15.06 -25.54 12.84
C ALA A 23 -13.67 -25.14 13.32
N ALA A 24 -12.69 -26.01 13.10
CA ALA A 24 -11.30 -25.66 13.26
C ALA A 24 -11.16 -24.40 12.41
N THR A 25 -10.86 -23.28 13.08
CA THR A 25 -10.50 -22.04 12.40
C THR A 25 -9.56 -22.45 11.27
N PRO A 26 -9.86 -22.07 10.01
CA PRO A 26 -8.96 -22.37 8.90
C PRO A 26 -7.56 -22.00 9.37
N PRO A 27 -6.54 -22.86 9.15
CA PRO A 27 -5.18 -22.48 9.51
C PRO A 27 -4.95 -21.08 8.94
N LEU A 28 -4.67 -20.12 9.83
CA LEU A 28 -4.32 -18.77 9.44
C LEU A 28 -3.29 -18.93 8.32
N PRO A 29 -3.50 -18.30 7.14
CA PRO A 29 -2.49 -18.33 6.09
C PRO A 29 -1.17 -18.01 6.74
N SER A 30 -0.21 -18.93 6.65
CA SER A 30 1.10 -18.75 7.26
C SER A 30 1.64 -17.42 6.75
N THR A 31 1.73 -16.42 7.63
CA THR A 31 2.24 -15.10 7.26
C THR A 31 3.61 -15.34 6.63
N PRO A 32 3.82 -14.96 5.35
CA PRO A 32 5.11 -15.14 4.70
C PRO A 32 6.20 -14.53 5.59
N PRO A 33 7.39 -15.15 5.67
CA PRO A 33 8.47 -14.60 6.47
C PRO A 33 8.74 -13.15 6.06
N LEU A 34 8.78 -12.25 7.05
CA LEU A 34 9.03 -10.84 6.81
C LEU A 34 10.44 -10.65 6.25
N VAL A 35 10.54 -10.37 4.95
CA VAL A 35 11.80 -10.04 4.31
C VAL A 35 11.79 -8.54 4.01
N PRO A 36 12.28 -7.69 4.94
CA PRO A 36 12.27 -6.25 4.72
C PRO A 36 13.14 -5.89 3.51
N PRO A 37 12.65 -5.03 2.60
CA PRO A 37 13.48 -4.52 1.52
C PRO A 37 14.60 -3.68 2.12
N ILE A 38 15.85 -4.06 1.85
CA ILE A 38 17.01 -3.30 2.27
C ILE A 38 17.39 -2.39 1.11
N LYS A 39 17.32 -1.08 1.30
CA LYS A 39 17.81 -0.12 0.31
C LYS A 39 19.33 -0.29 0.20
N THR A 40 19.78 -0.84 -0.92
CA THR A 40 21.20 -1.03 -1.23
C THR A 40 21.60 0.10 -2.14
N GLU A 41 21.81 1.29 -1.58
CA GLU A 41 22.45 2.37 -2.31
C GLU A 41 23.84 1.87 -2.72
N GLY A 42 24.00 1.38 -3.94
CA GLY A 42 25.32 1.42 -4.58
C GLY A 42 25.80 2.88 -4.58
N ASN A 43 27.03 3.15 -5.02
CA ASN A 43 27.62 4.50 -5.11
C ASN A 43 26.87 5.51 -6.04
N ASN A 44 25.58 5.33 -6.28
CA ASN A 44 24.75 6.06 -7.23
C ASN A 44 24.09 7.27 -6.54
N LYS A 45 24.51 8.47 -6.96
CA LYS A 45 23.96 9.76 -6.48
C LYS A 45 22.62 10.14 -7.14
N ASP A 46 22.11 9.32 -8.06
CA ASP A 46 20.88 9.60 -8.79
C ASP A 46 19.65 9.25 -7.93
N VAL A 47 19.03 10.28 -7.34
CA VAL A 47 17.80 10.18 -6.53
C VAL A 47 16.61 9.60 -7.29
N ARG A 48 16.69 9.51 -8.62
CA ARG A 48 15.62 8.95 -9.48
C ARG A 48 15.69 7.43 -9.58
N ARG A 49 16.65 6.80 -8.93
CA ARG A 49 16.86 5.35 -8.93
C ARG A 49 17.12 4.87 -7.52
N ALA A 50 16.44 3.80 -7.13
CA ALA A 50 16.70 3.13 -5.86
C ALA A 50 16.82 1.62 -6.11
N TYR A 51 17.79 1.01 -5.42
CA TYR A 51 18.03 -0.42 -5.49
C TYR A 51 17.67 -1.02 -4.14
N TYR A 52 16.93 -2.11 -4.17
CA TYR A 52 16.47 -2.81 -3.00
C TYR A 52 16.85 -4.27 -3.10
N ARG A 53 17.34 -4.85 -2.00
CA ARG A 53 17.48 -6.28 -1.86
C ARG A 53 16.31 -6.83 -1.07
N VAL A 54 15.58 -7.76 -1.68
CA VAL A 54 14.45 -8.50 -1.10
C VAL A 54 14.85 -9.97 -1.08
N GLY A 55 15.38 -10.43 0.05
CA GLY A 55 15.97 -11.76 0.17
C GLY A 55 17.20 -11.86 -0.73
N ASN A 56 17.16 -12.76 -1.71
CA ASN A 56 18.23 -12.93 -2.70
C ASN A 56 17.96 -12.17 -4.01
N THR A 57 16.83 -11.49 -4.14
CA THR A 57 16.43 -10.77 -5.35
C THR A 57 16.80 -9.30 -5.24
N GLU A 58 17.41 -8.75 -6.29
CA GLU A 58 17.62 -7.30 -6.43
C GLU A 58 16.49 -6.70 -7.27
N ILE A 59 15.86 -5.66 -6.72
CA ILE A 59 14.82 -4.87 -7.38
C ILE A 59 15.35 -3.45 -7.57
N LYS A 60 15.33 -2.96 -8.82
CA LYS A 60 15.63 -1.56 -9.12
C LYS A 60 14.32 -0.82 -9.39
N ALA A 61 14.01 0.16 -8.55
CA ALA A 61 12.95 1.13 -8.75
C ALA A 61 13.49 2.35 -9.49
N THR A 62 12.73 2.89 -10.43
CA THR A 62 13.14 4.07 -11.22
C THR A 62 11.94 4.97 -11.47
N ILE A 63 12.15 6.28 -11.26
CA ILE A 63 11.23 7.33 -11.68
C ILE A 63 11.85 8.12 -12.83
N SER A 64 11.05 8.49 -13.81
CA SER A 64 11.50 9.36 -14.89
C SER A 64 10.37 10.22 -15.42
N GLN A 65 10.73 11.31 -16.08
CA GLN A 65 9.83 12.13 -16.85
C GLN A 65 10.31 12.15 -18.30
N MET A 66 9.44 11.79 -19.23
CA MET A 66 9.73 11.84 -20.66
C MET A 66 8.60 12.54 -21.39
N GLY A 67 8.88 13.72 -21.96
CA GLY A 67 7.84 14.59 -22.50
C GLY A 67 6.80 14.94 -21.42
N GLY A 68 5.52 14.80 -21.78
CA GLY A 68 4.37 15.03 -20.88
C GLY A 68 3.93 13.80 -20.09
N GLN A 69 4.84 12.84 -19.83
CA GLN A 69 4.53 11.61 -19.10
C GLN A 69 5.52 11.41 -17.95
N GLN A 70 4.99 11.00 -16.79
CA GLN A 70 5.77 10.49 -15.68
C GLN A 70 5.74 8.96 -15.71
N HIS A 71 6.85 8.34 -15.32
CA HIS A 71 7.02 6.90 -15.34
C HIS A 71 7.55 6.41 -14.00
N PHE A 72 7.00 5.29 -13.54
CA PHE A 72 7.54 4.50 -12.45
C PHE A 72 7.73 3.06 -12.93
N THR A 73 8.94 2.51 -12.76
CA THR A 73 9.26 1.16 -13.20
C THR A 73 10.00 0.37 -12.14
N LEU A 74 9.71 -0.94 -12.08
CA LEU A 74 10.44 -1.91 -11.27
C LEU A 74 11.13 -2.92 -12.18
N TRP A 75 12.38 -3.23 -11.86
CA TRP A 75 13.20 -4.17 -12.61
C TRP A 75 13.75 -5.26 -11.70
N GLU A 76 13.55 -6.52 -12.08
CA GLU A 76 14.24 -7.68 -11.50
C GLU A 76 15.41 -8.05 -12.42
N GLY A 77 16.63 -7.68 -12.02
CA GLY A 77 17.80 -7.76 -12.90
C GLY A 77 17.63 -6.94 -14.19
N LYS A 78 17.45 -7.62 -15.33
CA LYS A 78 17.26 -7.01 -16.66
C LYS A 78 15.80 -6.98 -17.12
N THR A 79 14.88 -7.60 -16.37
CA THR A 79 13.48 -7.72 -16.76
C THR A 79 12.68 -6.59 -16.12
N ASN A 80 11.94 -5.83 -16.94
CA ASN A 80 10.93 -4.91 -16.42
C ASN A 80 9.73 -5.73 -15.97
N VAL A 81 9.45 -5.73 -14.67
CA VAL A 81 8.36 -6.51 -14.07
C VAL A 81 7.13 -5.65 -13.77
N PHE A 82 7.28 -4.33 -13.79
CA PHE A 82 6.20 -3.38 -13.60
C PHE A 82 6.53 -2.04 -14.25
N HIS A 83 5.55 -1.49 -14.96
CA HIS A 83 5.62 -0.16 -15.55
C HIS A 83 4.28 0.55 -15.36
N PHE A 84 4.33 1.67 -14.66
CA PHE A 84 3.26 2.66 -14.59
C PHE A 84 3.65 3.93 -15.34
N SER A 85 2.69 4.52 -16.07
CA SER A 85 2.83 5.84 -16.66
C SER A 85 1.56 6.65 -16.54
N ALA A 86 1.71 7.94 -16.28
CA ALA A 86 0.60 8.88 -16.26
C ALA A 86 0.97 10.21 -16.93
N PRO A 87 -0.02 10.94 -17.49
CA PRO A 87 0.21 12.28 -17.98
C PRO A 87 0.71 13.21 -16.87
N THR A 88 1.67 14.06 -17.20
CA THR A 88 2.09 15.17 -16.35
C THR A 88 2.29 16.41 -17.20
N SER A 89 1.66 17.51 -16.80
CA SER A 89 1.73 18.79 -17.52
C SER A 89 2.88 19.67 -17.04
N LYS A 90 3.58 19.28 -15.98
CA LYS A 90 4.59 20.09 -15.29
C LYS A 90 5.77 19.22 -14.83
N LEU A 91 6.85 19.87 -14.42
CA LEU A 91 7.89 19.20 -13.65
C LEU A 91 7.27 18.65 -12.37
N PHE A 92 7.59 17.39 -12.04
CA PHE A 92 7.15 16.79 -10.80
C PHE A 92 8.30 16.66 -9.80
N TYR A 93 7.92 16.74 -8.53
CA TYR A 93 8.76 16.44 -7.38
C TYR A 93 8.18 15.21 -6.72
N GLY A 94 8.89 14.10 -6.85
CA GLY A 94 8.41 12.82 -6.40
C GLY A 94 9.48 12.05 -5.67
N ASP A 95 9.03 11.10 -4.88
CA ASP A 95 9.86 10.19 -4.13
C ASP A 95 9.36 8.76 -4.34
N MET A 96 10.25 7.81 -4.09
CA MET A 96 9.93 6.40 -4.15
C MET A 96 10.53 5.68 -2.96
N GLY A 97 9.91 4.59 -2.58
CA GLY A 97 10.41 3.77 -1.48
C GLY A 97 9.92 2.34 -1.55
N ALA A 98 10.32 1.59 -0.55
CA ALA A 98 9.87 0.23 -0.34
C ALA A 98 9.60 0.00 1.15
N PHE A 99 8.63 -0.85 1.45
CA PHE A 99 8.23 -1.16 2.81
C PHE A 99 7.67 -2.57 2.89
N THR A 100 7.41 -3.02 4.12
CA THR A 100 6.70 -4.26 4.38
C THR A 100 5.40 -4.02 5.13
N SER A 101 4.36 -4.76 4.76
CA SER A 101 3.07 -4.79 5.47
C SER A 101 2.46 -6.19 5.33
N GLY A 102 1.91 -6.75 6.41
CA GLY A 102 1.33 -8.11 6.41
C GLY A 102 2.27 -9.22 5.92
N GLY A 103 3.58 -9.08 6.11
CA GLY A 103 4.59 -10.04 5.63
C GLY A 103 4.98 -9.90 4.15
N GLN A 104 4.36 -8.98 3.41
CA GLN A 104 4.64 -8.72 1.99
C GLN A 104 5.47 -7.47 1.80
N THR A 105 6.24 -7.44 0.69
CA THR A 105 7.03 -6.28 0.27
C THR A 105 6.28 -5.48 -0.77
N PHE A 106 6.21 -4.17 -0.54
CA PHE A 106 5.60 -3.20 -1.44
C PHE A 106 6.60 -2.10 -1.80
N PHE A 107 6.37 -1.50 -2.95
CA PHE A 107 7.08 -0.34 -3.46
C PHE A 107 6.07 0.79 -3.61
N TYR A 108 6.48 2.02 -3.39
CA TYR A 108 5.62 3.17 -3.64
C TYR A 108 6.32 4.19 -4.50
N TYR A 109 5.50 4.97 -5.19
CA TYR A 109 5.88 6.17 -5.90
C TYR A 109 4.83 7.22 -5.57
N TYR A 110 5.26 8.44 -5.29
CA TYR A 110 4.37 9.59 -5.35
C TYR A 110 5.07 10.78 -5.99
N ALA A 111 4.28 11.66 -6.58
CA ALA A 111 4.74 12.86 -7.24
C ALA A 111 3.78 14.02 -7.00
N ASN A 112 4.36 15.20 -6.84
CA ASN A 112 3.64 16.46 -6.69
C ASN A 112 4.08 17.46 -7.75
N THR A 113 3.16 18.31 -8.18
CA THR A 113 3.46 19.40 -9.13
C THR A 113 4.25 20.56 -8.50
N ARG A 114 4.44 20.56 -7.18
CA ARG A 114 5.17 21.56 -6.40
C ARG A 114 5.64 21.00 -5.07
N ILE A 115 6.65 21.64 -4.48
CA ILE A 115 7.10 21.48 -3.09
C ILE A 115 6.65 22.71 -2.28
N GLY A 116 5.98 22.50 -1.13
CA GLY A 116 5.77 23.54 -0.12
C GLY A 116 4.80 24.69 -0.50
N TRP A 117 5.09 25.87 0.05
CA TRP A 117 4.21 27.06 0.14
C TRP A 117 3.48 27.44 -1.16
N ARG A 118 2.19 27.76 -1.03
CA ARG A 118 1.36 28.24 -2.13
C ARG A 118 1.37 29.76 -2.18
N ALA A 119 2.05 30.31 -3.18
CA ALA A 119 1.97 31.73 -3.46
C ALA A 119 0.53 32.19 -3.75
N PRO A 120 0.12 33.39 -3.28
CA PRO A 120 -1.19 33.95 -3.61
C PRO A 120 -1.43 33.97 -5.12
N GLY A 121 -2.57 33.43 -5.56
CA GLY A 121 -2.93 33.34 -6.98
C GLY A 121 -2.27 32.20 -7.77
N ALA A 122 -1.34 31.44 -7.18
CA ALA A 122 -0.81 30.25 -7.83
C ALA A 122 -1.90 29.16 -7.93
N PRO A 123 -1.93 28.38 -9.03
CA PRO A 123 -2.84 27.26 -9.15
C PRO A 123 -2.59 26.29 -7.99
N PRO A 124 -3.62 25.54 -7.56
CA PRO A 124 -3.44 24.48 -6.59
C PRO A 124 -2.36 23.49 -7.04
N ALA A 125 -1.70 22.86 -6.06
CA ALA A 125 -0.75 21.80 -6.35
C ALA A 125 -1.54 20.50 -6.37
N SER A 126 -1.31 19.66 -7.37
CA SER A 126 -1.82 18.29 -7.40
C SER A 126 -0.72 17.28 -7.05
N GLY A 127 -1.16 16.15 -6.49
CA GLY A 127 -0.36 15.03 -6.05
C GLY A 127 -0.98 13.71 -6.49
N HIS A 128 -0.15 12.77 -6.93
CA HIS A 128 -0.57 11.41 -7.29
C HIS A 128 0.47 10.41 -6.82
N GLY A 129 0.03 9.26 -6.32
CA GLY A 129 0.90 8.21 -5.88
C GLY A 129 0.23 6.86 -5.89
N ILE A 130 1.05 5.84 -6.01
CA ILE A 130 0.64 4.44 -6.08
C ILE A 130 1.49 3.61 -5.12
N VAL A 131 0.87 2.55 -4.58
CA VAL A 131 1.57 1.44 -3.93
C VAL A 131 1.45 0.23 -4.84
N VAL A 132 2.60 -0.39 -5.12
CA VAL A 132 2.76 -1.52 -6.02
C VAL A 132 3.35 -2.68 -5.23
N GLY A 133 2.82 -3.88 -5.45
CA GLY A 133 3.28 -5.08 -4.77
C GLY A 133 3.22 -6.28 -5.69
N LYS A 134 3.95 -7.34 -5.33
CA LYS A 134 3.84 -8.62 -5.99
C LYS A 134 2.72 -9.42 -5.33
N SER A 135 1.74 -9.81 -6.13
CA SER A 135 0.61 -10.63 -5.73
C SER A 135 1.07 -11.96 -5.14
N PRO A 136 0.63 -12.33 -3.93
CA PRO A 136 0.84 -13.69 -3.42
C PRO A 136 0.01 -14.74 -4.16
N VAL A 137 -1.07 -14.35 -4.85
CA VAL A 137 -1.98 -15.28 -5.53
C VAL A 137 -1.39 -15.78 -6.85
N ASP A 138 -0.82 -14.88 -7.64
CA ASP A 138 -0.37 -15.16 -9.01
C ASP A 138 1.09 -14.71 -9.29
N GLY A 139 1.74 -14.06 -8.33
CA GLY A 139 3.13 -13.60 -8.48
C GLY A 139 3.30 -12.39 -9.40
N THR A 140 2.23 -11.75 -9.86
CA THR A 140 2.29 -10.58 -10.74
C THR A 140 2.40 -9.28 -9.95
N TYR A 141 3.13 -8.29 -10.48
CA TYR A 141 3.13 -6.96 -9.87
C TYR A 141 1.85 -6.21 -10.25
N ARG A 142 1.18 -5.62 -9.26
CA ARG A 142 -0.02 -4.80 -9.46
C ARG A 142 -0.06 -3.59 -8.56
N ILE A 143 -0.89 -2.62 -8.94
CA ILE A 143 -1.22 -1.47 -8.10
C ILE A 143 -2.22 -1.94 -7.05
N TYR A 144 -1.87 -1.75 -5.79
CA TYR A 144 -2.68 -2.08 -4.62
C TYR A 144 -3.38 -0.87 -4.03
N VAL A 145 -2.80 0.30 -4.23
CA VAL A 145 -3.32 1.58 -3.78
C VAL A 145 -3.06 2.54 -4.92
N ASP A 146 -4.12 3.19 -5.39
CA ASP A 146 -4.02 4.40 -6.18
C ASP A 146 -4.59 5.54 -5.34
N SER A 147 -3.78 6.56 -5.05
CA SER A 147 -4.23 7.71 -4.26
C SER A 147 -5.44 8.44 -4.87
N ALA A 148 -5.72 8.28 -6.16
CA ALA A 148 -6.91 8.84 -6.80
C ALA A 148 -8.22 8.22 -6.27
N ASP A 149 -8.16 7.03 -5.68
CA ASP A 149 -9.30 6.37 -5.03
C ASP A 149 -9.57 6.91 -3.61
N TYR A 150 -8.68 7.76 -3.08
CA TYR A 150 -8.71 8.24 -1.70
C TYR A 150 -8.84 9.77 -1.69
N TYR A 151 -9.67 10.28 -0.77
CA TYR A 151 -10.01 11.69 -0.59
C TYR A 151 -10.79 12.37 -1.74
N HIS A 152 -11.83 13.12 -1.37
CA HIS A 152 -12.85 13.67 -2.26
C HIS A 152 -13.17 15.15 -1.94
N PRO A 153 -12.22 16.05 -2.20
CA PRO A 153 -12.48 17.31 -2.88
C PRO A 153 -11.36 17.59 -3.89
N ASN A 154 -11.71 17.55 -5.17
CA ASN A 154 -10.86 17.92 -6.32
C ASN A 154 -9.39 17.45 -6.22
N THR A 155 -9.08 16.29 -6.79
CA THR A 155 -7.72 15.72 -6.91
C THR A 155 -6.67 16.65 -7.52
N ASP A 156 -7.14 17.72 -8.16
CA ASP A 156 -6.31 18.77 -8.73
C ASP A 156 -5.77 19.79 -7.70
N ASP A 157 -6.23 19.72 -6.44
CA ASP A 157 -6.05 20.79 -5.46
C ASP A 157 -5.20 20.47 -4.21
N PHE A 158 -4.67 19.25 -4.08
CA PHE A 158 -3.85 18.87 -2.93
C PHE A 158 -2.47 18.30 -3.30
N GLN A 159 -1.50 18.45 -2.40
CA GLN A 159 -0.29 17.64 -2.41
C GLN A 159 -0.55 16.29 -1.72
N LEU A 160 0.23 15.30 -2.11
CA LEU A 160 0.29 13.98 -1.51
C LEU A 160 1.68 13.75 -0.92
N ALA A 161 1.74 13.20 0.29
CA ALA A 161 2.94 12.59 0.81
C ALA A 161 2.64 11.16 1.26
N ILE A 162 3.59 10.27 1.03
CA ILE A 162 3.54 8.90 1.53
C ILE A 162 4.55 8.79 2.68
N GLY A 163 4.03 8.59 3.89
CA GLY A 163 4.86 8.40 5.07
C GLY A 163 4.91 6.93 5.48
N LEU A 164 6.12 6.41 5.67
CA LEU A 164 6.32 5.18 6.43
C LEU A 164 6.19 5.50 7.91
N VAL A 165 5.07 5.11 8.52
CA VAL A 165 4.86 5.33 9.95
C VAL A 165 5.16 4.05 10.69
N GLN A 166 6.20 4.11 11.51
CA GLN A 166 6.49 3.06 12.49
C GLN A 166 5.80 3.44 13.80
N MET A 167 4.81 2.66 14.24
CA MET A 167 4.34 2.78 15.63
C MET A 167 5.25 2.00 16.59
N ARG A 168 5.27 2.43 17.86
CA ARG A 168 5.80 1.60 18.95
C ARG A 168 5.05 0.25 18.91
N GLU A 169 5.78 -0.85 19.10
CA GLU A 169 5.24 -2.23 19.15
C GLU A 169 5.03 -2.94 17.78
N ASN A 170 6.02 -2.84 16.89
CA ASN A 170 6.25 -3.73 15.73
C ASN A 170 5.29 -3.66 14.54
N GLU A 171 4.29 -2.79 14.52
CA GLU A 171 3.46 -2.59 13.33
C GLU A 171 4.00 -1.45 12.45
N ARG A 172 4.34 -1.79 11.20
CA ARG A 172 4.67 -0.82 10.14
C ARG A 172 3.45 -0.66 9.25
N PHE A 173 2.96 0.56 9.14
CA PHE A 173 1.96 0.92 8.14
C PHE A 173 2.47 2.05 7.26
N ILE A 174 1.83 2.17 6.12
CA ILE A 174 2.02 3.31 5.23
C ILE A 174 0.83 4.24 5.43
N ALA A 175 1.09 5.53 5.51
CA ALA A 175 0.06 6.54 5.56
C ALA A 175 0.11 7.41 4.31
N LEU A 176 -1.07 7.67 3.75
CA LEU A 176 -1.27 8.72 2.77
C LEU A 176 -1.63 9.99 3.51
N TYR A 177 -0.91 11.06 3.23
CA TYR A 177 -1.17 12.39 3.73
C TYR A 177 -1.60 13.28 2.58
N PHE A 178 -2.69 14.01 2.78
CA PHE A 178 -3.26 14.94 1.82
C PHE A 178 -3.33 16.32 2.45
N GLY A 179 -2.98 17.36 1.69
CA GLY A 179 -3.10 18.73 2.17
C GLY A 179 -2.42 19.79 1.30
N PRO A 180 -2.74 21.07 1.52
CA PRO A 180 -1.93 22.17 1.03
C PRO A 180 -0.62 22.23 1.82
N GLU A 181 0.50 22.38 1.12
CA GLU A 181 1.83 22.65 1.70
C GLU A 181 2.48 21.49 2.49
N LEU A 182 2.07 20.23 2.25
CA LEU A 182 2.57 19.03 2.98
C LEU A 182 4.10 18.87 3.04
N PHE A 183 4.84 19.48 2.12
CA PHE A 183 6.31 19.37 2.05
C PHE A 183 7.06 20.27 3.03
N SER A 184 6.38 21.23 3.69
CA SER A 184 6.93 21.94 4.85
C SER A 184 6.45 21.25 6.12
N ASP A 185 7.32 20.44 6.72
CA ASP A 185 7.18 19.86 8.08
C ASP A 185 5.96 18.95 8.35
N PHE A 186 5.29 18.40 7.32
CA PHE A 186 3.95 17.77 7.44
C PHE A 186 2.92 18.69 8.14
N GLY A 187 3.12 20.01 8.08
CA GLY A 187 2.07 20.98 8.39
C GLY A 187 0.97 20.91 7.33
N GLY A 188 -0.24 21.34 7.68
CA GLY A 188 -1.34 21.46 6.71
C GLY A 188 -1.98 20.15 6.25
N VAL A 189 -1.77 19.03 6.95
CA VAL A 189 -2.51 17.77 6.70
C VAL A 189 -4.01 18.02 6.86
N THR A 190 -4.77 17.86 5.78
CA THR A 190 -6.24 17.96 5.77
C THR A 190 -6.91 16.59 5.86
N ALA A 191 -6.25 15.55 5.35
CA ALA A 191 -6.71 14.18 5.49
C ALA A 191 -5.53 13.21 5.59
N ARG A 192 -5.71 12.17 6.39
CA ARG A 192 -4.72 11.10 6.58
C ARG A 192 -5.41 9.75 6.51
N TYR A 193 -4.84 8.85 5.71
CA TYR A 193 -5.31 7.47 5.60
C TYR A 193 -4.20 6.53 6.02
N GLN A 194 -4.44 5.78 7.08
CA GLN A 194 -3.57 4.67 7.47
C GLN A 194 -3.96 3.44 6.64
N LEU A 195 -2.98 2.86 5.95
CA LEU A 195 -3.18 1.69 5.10
C LEU A 195 -2.49 0.46 5.70
N THR A 196 -3.26 -0.59 5.90
CA THR A 196 -2.77 -1.89 6.38
C THR A 196 -3.10 -2.96 5.35
N TYR A 197 -2.10 -3.73 4.92
CA TYR A 197 -2.31 -4.82 3.98
C TYR A 197 -2.99 -6.01 4.68
N ASN A 198 -4.06 -6.52 4.07
CA ASN A 198 -4.76 -7.73 4.49
C ASN A 198 -4.37 -8.91 3.57
N PRO A 199 -3.53 -9.85 4.03
CA PRO A 199 -3.10 -10.99 3.21
C PRO A 199 -4.22 -11.94 2.79
N ALA A 200 -5.32 -12.01 3.55
CA ALA A 200 -6.44 -12.91 3.25
C ALA A 200 -7.29 -12.41 2.08
N ALA A 201 -7.42 -11.08 1.95
CA ALA A 201 -8.15 -10.44 0.85
C ALA A 201 -7.23 -10.04 -0.32
N ASP A 202 -5.92 -10.10 -0.11
CA ASP A 202 -4.92 -9.57 -1.03
C ASP A 202 -5.22 -8.12 -1.44
N SER A 203 -5.49 -7.28 -0.43
CA SER A 203 -5.85 -5.87 -0.61
C SER A 203 -5.40 -5.04 0.58
N PHE A 204 -5.30 -3.72 0.41
CA PHE A 204 -5.18 -2.83 1.56
C PHE A 204 -6.55 -2.53 2.14
N VAL A 205 -6.60 -2.42 3.46
CA VAL A 205 -7.70 -1.80 4.21
C VAL A 205 -7.21 -0.44 4.66
N TYR A 206 -8.11 0.54 4.67
CA TYR A 206 -7.79 1.91 5.06
C TYR A 206 -8.67 2.40 6.20
N GLU A 207 -8.09 3.25 7.02
CA GLU A 207 -8.79 3.98 8.09
C GLU A 207 -8.43 5.46 7.96
N GLU A 208 -9.44 6.32 7.87
CA GLU A 208 -9.27 7.77 7.92
C GLU A 208 -9.00 8.20 9.37
N ARG A 209 -7.97 9.03 9.58
CA ARG A 209 -7.42 9.39 10.90
C ARG A 209 -7.28 10.89 11.09
#